data_AF-A4S5P1-F1
#
_entry.id   AF-A4S5P1-F1
#
_cell.length_a   1.000
_cell.length_b   1.000
_cell.length_c   1.000
_cell.angle_alpha   90.00
_cell.angle_beta   90.00
_cell.angle_gamma   90.00
#
_symmetry.space_group_name_H-M   'P 1'
#
loop_
_entity.id
_entity.type
_entity.pdbx_description
1 polymer ?
#
loop_
_entity_poly.entity_id
_entity_poly.type
_entity_poly.pdbx_seq_one_letter_code
_entity_poly.pdbx_strand_id
1 'polypeptide(L)'
;MCEGDASASARVLAGRALALEGVYRFRDALRDYDEVLRLCEVSGFAPDPYVLNSRGNVHGSLGNWDKAKDDYESAANLFQGARGFKVGASTTQRLDGAIYAFSNLALAEAQLGNEDKALKQLESLVRRAPNSADVRAACAALYYSAARFEDAEDAWERACSRESGCAKYRDIDYVTRIRRWPPVMVAKLEKFLAVR
;
A
#
# COMPACT_ATOMS: atom_id res chain seq x y z
N MET A 1 -6.28 30.00 -19.22
CA MET A 1 -7.57 29.28 -19.28
C MET A 1 -7.41 27.75 -19.43
N CYS A 2 -6.22 27.15 -19.25
CA CYS A 2 -5.99 25.72 -19.55
C CYS A 2 -5.98 24.77 -18.32
N GLU A 3 -6.00 25.30 -17.10
CA GLU A 3 -5.84 24.52 -15.87
C GLU A 3 -7.08 23.67 -15.53
N GLY A 4 -8.27 24.17 -15.88
CA GLY A 4 -9.55 23.49 -15.61
C GLY A 4 -9.77 22.24 -16.47
N ASP A 5 -9.31 22.25 -17.72
CA ASP A 5 -9.49 21.15 -18.68
C ASP A 5 -8.53 19.98 -18.40
N ALA A 6 -7.26 20.28 -18.11
CA ALA A 6 -6.26 19.27 -17.77
C ALA A 6 -6.60 18.56 -16.45
N SER A 7 -7.06 19.29 -15.43
CA SER A 7 -7.47 18.70 -14.15
C SER A 7 -8.74 17.84 -14.28
N ALA A 8 -9.70 18.25 -15.11
CA ALA A 8 -10.89 17.44 -15.40
C ALA A 8 -10.53 16.15 -16.15
N SER A 9 -9.69 16.26 -17.19
CA SER A 9 -9.18 15.12 -17.95
C SER A 9 -8.44 14.12 -17.07
N ALA A 10 -7.55 14.61 -16.18
CA ALA A 10 -6.84 13.77 -15.22
C ALA A 10 -7.78 12.99 -14.29
N ARG A 11 -8.88 13.59 -13.80
CA ARG A 11 -9.85 12.89 -12.96
C ARG A 11 -10.59 11.79 -13.72
N VAL A 12 -10.98 12.04 -14.97
CA VAL A 12 -11.65 11.03 -15.81
C VAL A 12 -10.72 9.85 -16.09
N LEU A 13 -9.46 10.13 -16.44
CA LEU A 13 -8.45 9.10 -16.66
C LEU A 13 -8.17 8.30 -15.39
N ALA A 14 -8.03 8.95 -14.23
CA ALA A 14 -7.84 8.27 -12.95
C ALA A 14 -9.01 7.33 -12.62
N GLY A 15 -10.25 7.76 -12.87
CA GLY A 15 -11.44 6.91 -12.68
C GLY A 15 -11.47 5.71 -13.63
N ARG A 16 -11.10 5.91 -14.90
CA ARG A 16 -11.01 4.82 -15.88
C ARG A 16 -9.89 3.84 -15.53
N ALA A 17 -8.72 4.34 -15.13
CA ALA A 17 -7.59 3.54 -14.68
C ALA A 17 -7.96 2.65 -13.50
N LEU A 18 -8.65 3.21 -12.50
CA LEU A 18 -9.12 2.46 -11.32
C LEU A 18 -10.11 1.35 -11.71
N ALA A 19 -11.03 1.64 -12.65
CA ALA A 19 -11.96 0.62 -13.15
C ALA A 19 -11.23 -0.49 -13.90
N LEU A 20 -10.25 -0.15 -14.75
CA LEU A 20 -9.41 -1.10 -15.48
C LEU A 20 -8.56 -1.97 -14.54
N GLU A 21 -8.00 -1.36 -13.50
CA GLU A 21 -7.28 -2.05 -12.43
C GLU A 21 -8.18 -3.08 -11.72
N GLY A 22 -9.41 -2.69 -11.37
CA GLY A 22 -10.39 -3.57 -10.72
C GLY A 22 -10.80 -4.79 -11.56
N VAL A 23 -10.64 -4.73 -12.88
CA VAL A 23 -10.88 -5.85 -13.80
C VAL A 23 -9.57 -6.46 -14.35
N TYR A 24 -8.45 -6.25 -13.65
CA TYR A 24 -7.13 -6.83 -13.95
C TYR A 24 -6.55 -6.45 -15.33
N ARG A 25 -7.04 -5.38 -15.96
CA ARG A 25 -6.49 -4.83 -17.21
C ARG A 25 -5.30 -3.91 -16.92
N PHE A 26 -4.28 -4.46 -16.26
CA PHE A 26 -3.17 -3.71 -15.69
C PHE A 26 -2.39 -2.86 -16.70
N ARG A 27 -2.16 -3.35 -17.92
CA ARG A 27 -1.45 -2.57 -18.94
C ARG A 27 -2.23 -1.35 -19.41
N ASP A 28 -3.56 -1.45 -19.47
CA ASP A 28 -4.41 -0.33 -19.86
C ASP A 28 -4.56 0.66 -18.70
N ALA A 29 -4.73 0.16 -17.47
CA ALA A 29 -4.74 0.99 -16.26
C ALA A 29 -3.43 1.77 -16.12
N LEU A 30 -2.28 1.12 -16.38
CA LEU A 30 -0.97 1.76 -16.32
C LEU A 30 -0.85 2.92 -17.31
N ARG A 31 -1.31 2.73 -18.55
CA ARG A 31 -1.31 3.80 -19.57
C ARG A 31 -2.11 5.02 -19.11
N ASP A 32 -3.29 4.78 -18.53
CA ASP A 32 -4.13 5.87 -18.03
C ASP A 32 -3.50 6.56 -16.81
N TYR A 33 -2.92 5.82 -15.86
CA TYR A 33 -2.22 6.40 -14.73
C TYR A 33 -0.98 7.20 -15.13
N ASP A 34 -0.20 6.70 -16.10
CA ASP A 34 0.95 7.42 -16.65
C ASP A 34 0.53 8.74 -17.31
N GLU A 35 -0.59 8.73 -18.05
CA GLU A 35 -1.13 9.95 -18.65
C GLU A 35 -1.63 10.94 -17.60
N VAL A 36 -2.25 10.47 -16.51
CA VAL A 36 -2.62 11.34 -15.37
C VAL A 36 -1.39 12.06 -14.83
N LEU A 37 -0.30 11.33 -14.56
CA LEU A 37 0.91 11.95 -14.01
C LEU A 37 1.60 12.87 -15.01
N ARG A 38 1.59 12.53 -16.30
CA ARG A 38 2.07 13.42 -17.36
C ARG A 38 1.27 14.72 -17.38
N LEU A 39 -0.06 14.66 -17.27
CA LEU A 39 -0.92 15.84 -17.22
C LEU A 39 -0.64 16.71 -15.98
N CYS A 40 -0.45 16.10 -14.82
CA CYS A 40 -0.03 16.79 -13.59
C CYS A 40 1.27 17.57 -13.80
N GLU A 41 2.28 16.92 -14.36
CA GLU A 41 3.60 17.51 -14.62
C GLU A 41 3.52 18.69 -15.61
N VAL A 42 2.95 18.47 -16.81
CA VAL A 42 2.91 19.52 -17.84
C VAL A 42 1.99 20.69 -17.49
N SER A 43 1.02 20.47 -16.60
CA SER A 43 0.06 21.50 -16.19
C SER A 43 0.39 22.12 -14.82
N GLY A 44 1.46 21.66 -14.16
CA GLY A 44 1.98 22.26 -12.93
C GLY A 44 1.15 22.02 -11.67
N PHE A 45 0.34 20.97 -11.61
CA PHE A 45 -0.40 20.60 -10.39
C PHE A 45 0.08 19.28 -9.79
N ALA A 46 0.00 19.15 -8.47
CA ALA A 46 0.44 17.93 -7.78
C ALA A 46 -0.52 16.76 -8.06
N PRO A 47 0.01 15.54 -8.28
CA PRO A 47 -0.83 14.36 -8.43
C PRO A 47 -1.55 14.00 -7.12
N ASP A 48 -2.70 13.35 -7.25
CA ASP A 48 -3.38 12.74 -6.11
C ASP A 48 -2.54 11.55 -5.58
N PRO A 49 -2.20 11.50 -4.28
CA PRO A 49 -1.49 10.36 -3.69
C PRO A 49 -2.15 8.99 -3.93
N TYR A 50 -3.48 8.94 -4.06
CA TYR A 50 -4.18 7.69 -4.37
C TYR A 50 -3.88 7.21 -5.79
N VAL A 51 -3.66 8.11 -6.75
CA VAL A 51 -3.26 7.76 -8.12
C VAL A 51 -1.90 7.10 -8.12
N LEU A 52 -0.92 7.68 -7.41
CA LEU A 52 0.42 7.10 -7.28
C LEU A 52 0.37 5.72 -6.60
N ASN A 53 -0.35 5.59 -5.49
CA ASN A 53 -0.48 4.31 -4.81
C ASN A 53 -1.16 3.24 -5.70
N SER A 54 -2.16 3.62 -6.49
CA SER A 54 -2.85 2.70 -7.39
C SER A 54 -1.97 2.30 -8.58
N ARG A 55 -1.21 3.24 -9.15
CA ARG A 55 -0.19 2.92 -10.17
C ARG A 55 0.89 1.99 -9.61
N GLY A 56 1.31 2.20 -8.37
CA GLY A 56 2.20 1.28 -7.64
C GLY A 56 1.64 -0.15 -7.55
N ASN A 57 0.34 -0.29 -7.22
CA ASN A 57 -0.32 -1.60 -7.20
C ASN A 57 -0.33 -2.26 -8.59
N VAL A 58 -0.56 -1.48 -9.64
CA VAL A 58 -0.52 -1.95 -11.03
C VAL A 58 0.89 -2.38 -11.43
N HIS A 59 1.92 -1.60 -11.06
CA HIS A 59 3.31 -1.98 -11.27
C HIS A 59 3.68 -3.27 -10.54
N GLY A 60 3.29 -3.42 -9.27
CA GLY A 60 3.49 -4.64 -8.49
C GLY A 60 2.78 -5.85 -9.12
N SER A 61 1.54 -5.67 -9.59
CA SER A 61 0.78 -6.72 -10.30
C SER A 61 1.43 -7.14 -11.63
N LEU A 62 2.25 -6.26 -12.22
CA LEU A 62 3.06 -6.53 -13.42
C LEU A 62 4.49 -6.99 -13.10
N GLY A 63 4.85 -7.16 -11.81
CA GLY A 63 6.17 -7.57 -11.36
C GLY A 63 7.23 -6.46 -11.34
N ASN A 64 6.86 -5.21 -11.62
CA ASN A 64 7.77 -4.06 -11.66
C ASN A 64 7.97 -3.45 -10.27
N TRP A 65 8.57 -4.21 -9.35
CA TRP A 65 8.63 -3.86 -7.94
C TRP A 65 9.45 -2.60 -7.62
N ASP A 66 10.51 -2.30 -8.39
CA ASP A 66 11.25 -1.05 -8.23
C ASP A 66 10.36 0.18 -8.49
N LYS A 67 9.61 0.16 -9.60
CA LYS A 67 8.67 1.25 -9.94
C LYS A 67 7.51 1.33 -8.95
N ALA A 68 7.02 0.17 -8.48
CA ALA A 68 5.98 0.13 -7.46
C ALA A 68 6.46 0.80 -6.16
N LYS A 69 7.69 0.49 -5.72
CA LYS A 69 8.32 1.09 -4.54
C LYS A 69 8.41 2.62 -4.68
N ASP A 70 8.89 3.11 -5.83
CA ASP A 70 9.02 4.56 -6.08
C ASP A 70 7.66 5.28 -6.06
N ASP A 71 6.62 4.63 -6.60
CA ASP A 71 5.24 5.14 -6.56
C ASP A 71 4.66 5.17 -5.15
N TYR A 72 4.85 4.11 -4.37
CA TYR A 72 4.40 4.06 -2.98
C TYR A 72 5.13 5.09 -2.12
N GLU A 73 6.44 5.28 -2.33
CA GLU A 73 7.23 6.30 -1.64
C GLU A 73 6.73 7.71 -1.97
N SER A 74 6.48 7.99 -3.26
CA SER A 74 5.92 9.26 -3.70
C SER A 74 4.53 9.52 -3.09
N ALA A 75 3.65 8.51 -3.08
CA ALA A 75 2.34 8.59 -2.45
C ALA A 75 2.45 8.87 -0.94
N ALA A 76 3.30 8.11 -0.24
CA ALA A 76 3.51 8.24 1.20
C ALA A 76 4.04 9.63 1.59
N ASN A 77 4.99 10.17 0.82
CA ASN A 77 5.53 11.51 1.01
C ASN A 77 4.47 12.59 0.81
N LEU A 78 3.61 12.48 -0.21
CA LEU A 78 2.52 13.44 -0.41
C LEU A 78 1.45 13.35 0.68
N PHE A 79 1.10 12.15 1.16
CA PHE A 79 0.21 11.99 2.31
C PHE A 79 0.78 12.62 3.58
N GLN A 80 2.10 12.55 3.78
CA GLN A 80 2.77 13.18 4.92
C GLN A 80 2.88 14.70 4.77
N GLY A 81 3.11 15.21 3.56
CA GLY A 81 3.22 16.63 3.25
C GLY A 81 1.89 17.38 3.24
N ALA A 82 0.78 16.69 2.92
CA ALA A 82 -0.56 17.25 3.02
C ALA A 82 -0.89 17.53 4.50
N ARG A 83 -0.98 18.81 4.89
CA ARG A 83 -1.39 19.25 6.25
C ARG A 83 -2.67 18.49 6.66
N GLY A 84 -2.53 17.45 7.48
CA GLY A 84 -3.64 16.52 7.71
C GLY A 84 -3.32 15.25 8.51
N PHE A 85 -2.07 14.99 8.91
CA PHE A 85 -1.78 13.99 9.94
C PHE A 85 -2.14 14.48 11.36
N LYS A 86 -2.63 15.73 11.50
CA LYS A 86 -3.15 16.26 12.76
C LYS A 86 -4.64 15.95 12.87
N VAL A 87 -4.97 15.17 13.89
CA VAL A 87 -6.31 14.80 14.35
C VAL A 87 -7.26 16.00 14.30
N GLY A 88 -8.34 15.92 13.51
CA GLY A 88 -9.35 16.98 13.42
C GLY A 88 -10.37 16.83 12.29
N ALA A 89 -11.58 16.38 12.67
CA ALA A 89 -12.90 16.50 12.05
C ALA A 89 -13.22 15.93 10.64
N SER A 90 -12.27 15.63 9.75
CA SER A 90 -12.55 14.79 8.56
C SER A 90 -11.27 14.17 7.98
N THR A 91 -10.66 13.30 8.80
CA THR A 91 -9.29 12.77 8.58
C THR A 91 -9.25 11.28 8.25
N THR A 92 -10.38 10.58 8.20
CA THR A 92 -10.41 9.10 8.14
C THR A 92 -9.88 8.54 6.82
N GLN A 93 -10.38 9.03 5.68
CA GLN A 93 -9.95 8.51 4.36
C GLN A 93 -8.46 8.78 4.07
N ARG A 94 -7.95 9.97 4.41
CA ARG A 94 -6.53 10.31 4.19
C ARG A 94 -5.60 9.55 5.13
N LEU A 95 -6.03 9.26 6.35
CA LEU A 95 -5.24 8.44 7.29
C LEU A 95 -5.14 7.00 6.79
N ASP A 96 -6.25 6.40 6.34
CA ASP A 96 -6.24 5.04 5.78
C ASP A 96 -5.40 4.96 4.51
N GLY A 97 -5.54 5.94 3.60
CA GLY A 97 -4.71 6.05 2.40
C GLY A 97 -3.22 6.15 2.70
N ALA A 98 -2.85 6.97 3.69
CA ALA A 98 -1.47 7.08 4.14
C ALA A 98 -0.95 5.76 4.71
N ILE A 99 -1.73 5.07 5.56
CA ILE A 99 -1.34 3.78 6.14
C ILE A 99 -1.08 2.76 5.03
N TYR A 100 -1.96 2.67 4.02
CA TYR A 100 -1.75 1.75 2.90
C TYR A 100 -0.55 2.11 2.05
N ALA A 101 -0.30 3.40 1.76
CA ALA A 101 0.89 3.80 1.01
C ALA A 101 2.20 3.44 1.75
N PHE A 102 2.29 3.72 3.05
CA PHE A 102 3.46 3.34 3.85
C PHE A 102 3.59 1.81 3.99
N SER A 103 2.48 1.10 4.16
CA SER A 103 2.47 -0.38 4.25
C SER A 103 2.94 -0.99 2.92
N ASN A 104 2.37 -0.56 1.80
CA ASN A 104 2.73 -1.04 0.47
C ASN A 104 4.20 -0.74 0.11
N LEU A 105 4.71 0.44 0.51
CA LEU A 105 6.14 0.76 0.39
C LEU A 105 7.00 -0.28 1.12
N ALA A 106 6.71 -0.54 2.40
CA ALA A 106 7.49 -1.50 3.18
C ALA A 106 7.38 -2.92 2.63
N LEU A 107 6.19 -3.33 2.16
CA LEU A 107 6.01 -4.63 1.51
C LEU A 107 6.84 -4.73 0.21
N ALA A 108 6.86 -3.67 -0.61
CA ALA A 108 7.69 -3.63 -1.81
C ALA A 108 9.19 -3.68 -1.48
N GLU A 109 9.63 -3.00 -0.42
CA GLU A 109 11.01 -3.09 0.09
C GLU A 109 11.37 -4.53 0.46
N ALA A 110 10.49 -5.25 1.16
CA ALA A 110 10.72 -6.66 1.49
C ALA A 110 10.80 -7.53 0.22
N GLN A 111 9.95 -7.28 -0.77
CA GLN A 111 9.99 -7.97 -2.07
C GLN A 111 11.30 -7.75 -2.84
N LEU A 112 11.93 -6.59 -2.66
CA LEU A 112 13.22 -6.24 -3.25
C LEU A 112 14.41 -6.73 -2.39
N GLY A 113 14.16 -7.47 -1.30
CA GLY A 113 15.17 -8.04 -0.42
C GLY A 113 15.60 -7.14 0.74
N ASN A 114 15.02 -5.95 0.88
CA ASN A 114 15.33 -4.98 1.94
C ASN A 114 14.49 -5.24 3.21
N GLU A 115 14.48 -6.48 3.70
CA GLU A 115 13.56 -6.94 4.75
C GLU A 115 13.76 -6.19 6.09
N ASP A 116 15.00 -5.90 6.50
CA ASP A 116 15.28 -5.14 7.71
C ASP A 116 14.73 -3.70 7.64
N LYS A 117 14.81 -3.08 6.46
CA LYS A 117 14.28 -1.74 6.22
C LYS A 117 12.76 -1.77 6.26
N ALA A 118 12.16 -2.75 5.58
CA ALA A 118 10.72 -2.98 5.58
C ALA A 118 10.17 -3.15 7.01
N LEU A 119 10.83 -3.99 7.81
CA LEU A 119 10.42 -4.25 9.19
C LEU A 119 10.46 -2.97 10.04
N LYS A 120 11.54 -2.20 9.98
CA LYS A 120 11.66 -0.91 10.70
C LYS A 120 10.58 0.09 10.29
N GLN A 121 10.25 0.15 8.99
CA GLN A 121 9.18 1.00 8.49
C GLN A 121 7.81 0.58 9.03
N LEU A 122 7.51 -0.72 9.01
CA LEU A 122 6.27 -1.28 9.55
C LEU A 122 6.17 -1.08 11.06
N GLU A 123 7.23 -1.33 11.83
CA GLU A 123 7.29 -1.03 13.28
C GLU A 123 6.98 0.44 13.57
N SER A 124 7.52 1.35 12.76
CA SER A 124 7.21 2.78 12.87
C SER A 124 5.76 3.11 12.52
N LEU A 125 5.19 2.38 11.56
CA LEU A 125 3.80 2.54 11.18
C LEU A 125 2.85 2.00 12.25
N VAL A 126 3.18 0.89 12.92
CA VAL A 126 2.41 0.35 14.07
C VAL A 126 2.31 1.38 15.19
N ARG A 127 3.36 2.16 15.47
CA ARG A 127 3.30 3.23 16.48
C ARG A 127 2.27 4.31 16.14
N ARG A 128 2.08 4.60 14.85
CA ARG A 128 1.14 5.63 14.34
C ARG A 128 -0.26 5.09 14.12
N ALA A 129 -0.37 3.82 13.74
CA ALA A 129 -1.60 3.14 13.40
C ALA A 129 -1.68 1.77 14.13
N PRO A 130 -1.76 1.77 15.47
CA PRO A 130 -1.64 0.56 16.28
C PRO A 130 -2.80 -0.43 16.08
N ASN A 131 -3.87 -0.03 15.40
CA ASN A 131 -5.03 -0.89 15.13
C ASN A 131 -5.04 -1.45 13.71
N SER A 132 -4.02 -1.20 12.89
CA SER A 132 -3.97 -1.70 11.51
C SER A 132 -3.63 -3.20 11.48
N ALA A 133 -4.62 -4.04 11.18
CA ALA A 133 -4.41 -5.49 11.02
C ALA A 133 -3.47 -5.82 9.87
N ASP A 134 -3.48 -5.02 8.81
CA ASP A 134 -2.57 -5.15 7.66
C ASP A 134 -1.09 -5.07 8.07
N VAL A 135 -0.76 -3.97 8.73
CA VAL A 135 0.62 -3.66 9.12
C VAL A 135 1.10 -4.68 10.15
N ARG A 136 0.23 -5.08 11.07
CA ARG A 136 0.55 -6.09 12.09
C ARG A 136 0.74 -7.48 11.50
N ALA A 137 -0.10 -7.90 10.54
CA ALA A 137 0.10 -9.15 9.83
C ALA A 137 1.42 -9.15 9.05
N ALA A 138 1.79 -8.01 8.45
CA ALA A 138 3.06 -7.86 7.74
C ALA A 138 4.26 -7.96 8.70
N CYS A 139 4.18 -7.30 9.87
CA CYS A 139 5.17 -7.46 10.94
C CYS A 139 5.29 -8.92 11.40
N ALA A 140 4.17 -9.61 11.64
CA ALA A 140 4.19 -11.01 12.07
C ALA A 140 4.92 -11.90 11.06
N ALA A 141 4.62 -11.76 9.77
CA ALA A 141 5.29 -12.51 8.70
C ALA A 141 6.80 -12.23 8.65
N LEU A 142 7.23 -10.98 8.81
CA LEU A 142 8.65 -10.61 8.80
C LEU A 142 9.38 -11.08 10.06
N TYR A 143 8.80 -10.86 11.24
CA TYR A 143 9.36 -11.34 12.52
C TYR A 143 9.55 -12.84 12.52
N TYR A 144 8.55 -13.58 12.04
CA TYR A 144 8.65 -15.04 11.92
C TYR A 144 9.82 -15.44 11.02
N SER A 145 9.96 -14.80 9.85
CA SER A 145 11.08 -15.07 8.94
C SER A 145 12.46 -14.70 9.50
N ALA A 146 12.50 -13.75 10.46
CA ALA A 146 13.68 -13.35 11.20
C ALA A 146 13.93 -14.18 12.48
N ALA A 147 13.20 -15.29 12.67
CA ALA A 147 13.24 -16.14 13.87
C ALA A 147 12.89 -15.43 15.19
N ARG A 148 12.20 -14.29 15.12
CA ARG A 148 11.67 -13.54 16.27
C ARG A 148 10.25 -14.01 16.59
N PHE A 149 10.12 -15.25 17.04
CA PHE A 149 8.82 -15.93 17.15
C PHE A 149 7.87 -15.29 18.16
N GLU A 150 8.37 -14.85 19.32
CA GLU A 150 7.54 -14.17 20.33
C GLU A 150 6.98 -12.84 19.80
N ASP A 151 7.79 -12.06 19.10
CA ASP A 151 7.35 -10.82 18.46
C ASP A 151 6.34 -11.07 17.33
N ALA A 152 6.51 -12.18 16.60
CA ALA A 152 5.58 -12.57 15.54
C ALA A 152 4.19 -12.90 16.12
N GLU A 153 4.14 -13.67 17.21
CA GLU A 153 2.90 -14.01 17.90
C GLU A 153 2.23 -12.77 18.52
N ASP A 154 2.97 -11.91 19.24
CA ASP A 154 2.41 -10.67 19.80
C ASP A 154 1.85 -9.76 18.70
N ALA A 155 2.59 -9.60 17.59
CA ALA A 155 2.12 -8.81 16.46
C ALA A 155 0.80 -9.37 15.90
N TRP A 156 0.70 -10.68 15.74
CA TRP A 156 -0.49 -11.34 15.21
C TRP A 156 -1.67 -11.30 16.19
N GLU A 157 -1.45 -11.57 17.47
CA GLU A 157 -2.50 -11.48 18.49
C GLU A 157 -3.11 -10.08 18.52
N ARG A 158 -2.27 -9.04 18.43
CA ARG A 158 -2.73 -7.65 18.31
C ARG A 158 -3.42 -7.35 16.98
N ALA A 159 -3.09 -8.06 15.90
CA ALA A 159 -3.86 -7.97 14.65
C ALA A 159 -5.27 -8.56 14.81
N CYS A 160 -5.46 -9.50 15.74
CA CYS A 160 -6.72 -10.18 16.00
C CYS A 160 -7.57 -9.53 17.12
N SER A 161 -6.99 -8.73 18.02
CA SER A 161 -7.56 -8.38 19.35
C SER A 161 -8.82 -7.51 19.40
N ARG A 162 -9.45 -7.17 18.26
CA ARG A 162 -10.64 -6.29 18.25
C ARG A 162 -11.87 -6.77 17.47
N GLU A 163 -11.90 -8.03 16.99
CA GLU A 163 -13.08 -8.91 16.72
C GLU A 163 -12.83 -9.89 15.56
N SER A 164 -12.10 -9.53 14.51
CA SER A 164 -11.62 -10.46 13.45
C SER A 164 -10.56 -9.81 12.53
N GLY A 165 -9.84 -8.76 12.95
CA GLY A 165 -9.00 -7.95 12.03
C GLY A 165 -8.02 -8.78 11.17
N CYS A 166 -7.46 -9.83 11.77
CA CYS A 166 -6.57 -10.79 11.14
C CYS A 166 -7.29 -11.85 10.27
N ALA A 167 -8.61 -12.02 10.34
CA ALA A 167 -9.35 -13.06 9.61
C ALA A 167 -9.19 -12.93 8.10
N LYS A 168 -9.22 -11.71 7.57
CA LYS A 168 -8.92 -11.47 6.15
C LYS A 168 -7.48 -11.86 5.78
N TYR A 169 -6.54 -11.75 6.71
CA TYR A 169 -5.15 -12.12 6.50
C TYR A 169 -4.87 -13.61 6.71
N ARG A 170 -5.84 -14.39 7.19
CA ARG A 170 -5.80 -15.87 7.10
C ARG A 170 -6.21 -16.37 5.72
N ASP A 171 -7.01 -15.58 5.01
CA ASP A 171 -7.38 -15.85 3.63
C ASP A 171 -6.26 -15.38 2.68
N ILE A 172 -5.39 -16.31 2.31
CA ILE A 172 -4.27 -16.03 1.40
C ILE A 172 -4.75 -15.50 0.05
N ASP A 173 -5.92 -15.91 -0.40
CA ASP A 173 -6.50 -15.42 -1.64
C ASP A 173 -6.86 -13.93 -1.53
N TYR A 174 -7.46 -13.51 -0.40
CA TYR A 174 -7.64 -12.09 -0.10
C TYR A 174 -6.31 -11.33 -0.09
N VAL A 175 -5.29 -11.87 0.58
CA VAL A 175 -3.97 -11.23 0.68
C VAL A 175 -3.33 -11.06 -0.70
N THR A 176 -3.47 -12.06 -1.57
CA THR A 176 -2.86 -12.11 -2.90
C THR A 176 -3.64 -11.32 -3.94
N ARG A 177 -4.97 -11.42 -3.98
CA ARG A 177 -5.79 -10.82 -5.04
C ARG A 177 -6.37 -9.46 -4.68
N ILE A 178 -6.74 -9.26 -3.40
CA ILE A 178 -7.41 -8.03 -2.96
C ILE A 178 -6.39 -7.05 -2.40
N ARG A 179 -5.61 -7.48 -1.39
CA ARG A 179 -4.52 -6.66 -0.88
C ARG A 179 -3.32 -6.61 -1.82
N ARG A 180 -3.17 -7.58 -2.73
CA ARG A 180 -2.07 -7.64 -3.70
C ARG A 180 -0.72 -7.46 -3.05
N TRP A 181 -0.52 -8.16 -1.93
CA TRP A 181 0.78 -8.23 -1.32
C TRP A 181 1.80 -8.84 -2.30
N PRO A 182 3.06 -8.42 -2.21
CA PRO A 182 4.11 -9.02 -3.00
C PRO A 182 4.26 -10.53 -2.71
N PRO A 183 4.57 -11.37 -3.72
CA PRO A 183 4.69 -12.81 -3.56
C PRO A 183 5.60 -13.26 -2.40
N VAL A 184 6.72 -12.56 -2.16
CA VAL A 184 7.63 -12.88 -1.05
C VAL A 184 6.93 -12.71 0.31
N MET A 185 6.13 -11.66 0.45
CA MET A 185 5.39 -11.38 1.69
C MET A 185 4.21 -12.33 1.88
N VAL A 186 3.53 -12.72 0.80
CA VAL A 186 2.51 -13.78 0.83
C VAL A 186 3.12 -15.09 1.33
N ALA A 187 4.23 -15.53 0.74
CA ALA A 187 4.88 -16.78 1.11
C ALA A 187 5.38 -16.79 2.57
N LYS A 188 5.84 -15.64 3.08
CA LYS A 188 6.22 -15.50 4.50
C LYS A 188 5.01 -15.59 5.42
N LEU A 189 3.90 -14.96 5.06
CA LEU A 189 2.66 -15.05 5.83
C LEU A 189 2.11 -16.48 5.84
N GLU A 190 2.12 -17.18 4.70
CA GLU A 190 1.74 -18.60 4.61
C GLU A 190 2.55 -19.47 5.56
N LYS A 191 3.88 -19.30 5.58
CA LYS A 191 4.77 -20.05 6.48
C LYS A 191 4.44 -19.79 7.95
N PHE A 192 4.18 -18.54 8.31
CA PHE A 192 3.77 -18.18 9.66
C PHE A 192 2.43 -18.82 10.04
N LEU A 193 1.44 -18.80 9.14
CA LEU A 193 0.12 -19.39 9.38
C LEU A 193 0.14 -20.91 9.45
N ALA A 194 1.06 -21.58 8.73
CA ALA A 194 1.15 -23.03 8.69
C ALA A 194 1.63 -23.67 10.01
N VAL A 195 2.31 -22.89 10.86
CA VAL A 195 2.80 -23.36 12.17
C VAL A 195 1.92 -22.94 13.34
N ARG A 196 0.78 -22.32 13.04
CA ARG A 196 -0.17 -21.77 14.01
C ARG A 196 -1.40 -22.65 14.15
#